data_AF-A0A1Q7U833-F1
#
_entry.id   AF-A0A1Q7U833-F1
#
_cell.length_a   1.000
_cell.length_b   1.000
_cell.length_c   1.000
_cell.angle_alpha   90.00
_cell.angle_beta   90.00
_cell.angle_gamma   90.00
#
_symmetry.space_group_name_H-M   'P 1'
#
loop_
_entity.id
_entity.type
_entity.pdbx_description
1 polymer ?
#
loop_
_entity_poly.entity_id
_entity_poly.type
_entity_poly.pdbx_seq_one_letter_code
_entity_poly.pdbx_strand_id
1 'polypeptide(L)'
;MHHVKKSVGRYEIGSAFRGSSALHAVGDSYLLLVRPSPQIPTVELRFQFRYAPAQEPRLLTLDADTLWFEASTSNPAPIHARRKVETADVERALAASGSARFNQLRHQIMTQSECSRRTAQLAIRRACKEGSIVQDNGQYRLPL
;
A
#
# COMPACT_ATOMS: atom_id res chain seq x y z
N MET A 1 15.88 14.72 7.01
CA MET A 1 15.42 13.92 5.86
C MET A 1 15.51 12.44 6.22
N HIS A 2 14.47 11.63 5.97
CA HIS A 2 14.40 10.23 6.44
C HIS A 2 13.96 9.31 5.31
N HIS A 3 14.66 8.18 5.13
CA HIS A 3 14.31 7.17 4.13
C HIS A 3 13.21 6.24 4.65
N VAL A 4 12.11 6.25 3.91
CA VAL A 4 10.89 5.50 4.21
C VAL A 4 11.10 4.01 3.95
N LYS A 5 10.38 3.12 4.65
CA LYS A 5 10.42 1.67 4.38
C LYS A 5 10.04 1.39 2.92
N LYS A 6 10.79 0.51 2.25
CA LYS A 6 10.38 -0.12 0.99
C LYS A 6 9.25 -1.11 1.29
N SER A 7 8.05 -0.59 1.56
CA SER A 7 6.85 -1.36 1.84
C SER A 7 5.71 -0.84 0.97
N VAL A 8 4.68 -1.66 0.82
CA VAL A 8 3.48 -1.28 0.07
C VAL A 8 2.86 -0.02 0.69
N GLY A 9 2.86 0.16 2.02
CA GLY A 9 2.39 1.35 2.74
C GLY A 9 3.17 2.67 2.54
N ARG A 10 4.18 2.74 1.67
CA ARG A 10 5.09 3.90 1.47
C ARG A 10 4.43 5.26 1.16
N TYR A 11 3.13 5.27 0.93
CA TYR A 11 2.33 6.39 0.45
C TYR A 11 1.61 7.15 1.58
N GLU A 12 1.54 6.55 2.76
CA GLU A 12 0.87 7.10 3.94
C GLU A 12 1.91 7.49 4.97
N ILE A 13 2.04 8.80 5.21
CA ILE A 13 3.06 9.36 6.09
C ILE A 13 3.04 8.64 7.45
N GLY A 14 1.89 8.32 8.05
CA GLY A 14 1.73 7.56 9.31
C GLY A 14 2.26 6.11 9.35
N SER A 15 2.21 5.37 8.23
CA SER A 15 2.55 3.94 8.18
C SER A 15 3.92 3.67 7.54
N ALA A 16 4.54 4.71 6.99
CA ALA A 16 5.69 4.58 6.13
C ALA A 16 7.06 4.71 6.87
N PHE A 17 7.10 5.34 8.05
CA PHE A 17 8.34 5.47 8.83
C PHE A 17 8.79 4.13 9.46
N ARG A 18 10.11 3.97 9.62
CA ARG A 18 10.69 2.89 10.43
C ARG A 18 10.68 3.31 11.89
N GLY A 19 10.15 2.50 12.81
CA GLY A 19 10.21 2.78 14.26
C GLY A 19 9.29 3.93 14.68
N SER A 20 8.09 3.98 14.09
CA SER A 20 7.20 5.12 13.90
C SER A 20 6.57 5.77 15.14
N SER A 21 7.08 5.60 16.36
CA SER A 21 6.53 6.34 17.51
C SER A 21 7.19 7.70 17.68
N ALA A 22 8.52 7.77 17.73
CA ALA A 22 9.22 9.01 18.07
C ALA A 22 9.11 10.07 16.95
N LEU A 23 9.41 9.70 15.70
CA LEU A 23 9.39 10.65 14.59
C LEU A 23 7.98 11.17 14.29
N HIS A 24 6.94 10.34 14.46
CA HIS A 24 5.55 10.78 14.34
C HIS A 24 5.06 11.63 15.51
N ALA A 25 5.57 11.35 16.71
CA ALA A 25 5.19 12.09 17.91
C ALA A 25 5.76 13.51 17.89
N VAL A 26 6.97 13.71 17.37
CA VAL A 26 7.66 15.03 17.44
C VAL A 26 7.47 15.91 16.22
N GLY A 27 7.21 15.36 15.03
CA GLY A 27 7.04 16.19 13.84
C GLY A 27 5.65 16.80 13.77
N ASP A 28 5.58 18.11 13.61
CA ASP A 28 4.33 18.83 13.37
C ASP A 28 4.01 18.98 11.88
N SER A 29 5.03 18.83 11.03
CA SER A 29 4.94 18.94 9.58
C SER A 29 5.76 17.86 8.89
N TYR A 30 5.12 17.10 8.01
CA TYR A 30 5.75 16.07 7.20
C TYR A 30 5.54 16.37 5.72
N LEU A 31 6.65 16.32 4.99
CA LEU A 31 6.67 16.35 3.55
C LEU A 31 7.18 14.99 3.06
N LEU A 32 6.39 14.35 2.21
CA LEU A 32 6.74 13.07 1.62
C LEU A 32 6.94 13.22 0.13
N LEU A 33 8.15 12.90 -0.32
CA LEU A 33 8.51 12.82 -1.73
C LEU A 33 8.38 11.37 -2.20
N VAL A 34 7.51 11.14 -3.17
CA VAL A 34 7.25 9.81 -3.75
C VAL A 34 7.52 9.86 -5.23
N ARG A 35 8.28 8.89 -5.75
CA ARG A 35 8.37 8.68 -7.20
C ARG A 35 7.24 7.74 -7.64
N PRO A 36 6.22 8.23 -8.38
CA PRO A 36 5.08 7.39 -8.78
C PRO A 36 5.49 6.33 -9.80
N SER A 37 6.37 6.69 -10.74
CA SER A 37 6.88 5.80 -11.79
C SER A 37 8.40 5.91 -11.87
N PRO A 38 9.16 4.79 -11.93
CA PRO A 38 10.60 4.86 -12.11
C PRO A 38 11.01 5.34 -13.51
N GLN A 39 10.13 5.27 -14.51
CA GLN A 39 10.41 5.66 -15.90
C GLN A 39 10.20 7.16 -16.16
N ILE A 40 9.38 7.82 -15.34
CA ILE A 40 9.03 9.23 -15.54
C ILE A 40 9.80 10.04 -14.50
N PRO A 41 10.51 11.12 -14.88
CA PRO A 41 11.29 11.95 -13.95
C PRO A 41 10.39 12.89 -13.14
N THR A 42 9.29 12.37 -12.59
CA THR A 42 8.37 13.12 -11.74
C THR A 42 8.43 12.63 -10.30
N VAL A 43 8.16 13.54 -9.39
CA VAL A 43 8.04 13.28 -7.96
C VAL A 43 6.77 13.91 -7.45
N GLU A 44 5.99 13.16 -6.70
CA GLU A 44 4.82 13.66 -5.99
C GLU A 44 5.23 14.12 -4.59
N LEU A 45 4.94 15.37 -4.27
CA LEU A 45 5.11 16.00 -2.97
C LEU A 45 3.78 15.96 -2.21
N ARG A 46 3.76 15.28 -1.06
CA ARG A 46 2.58 15.15 -0.19
C ARG A 46 2.79 15.83 1.14
N PHE A 47 1.69 16.32 1.71
CA PHE A 47 1.68 17.12 2.93
C PHE A 47 0.90 16.40 4.03
N GLN A 48 1.47 16.36 5.23
CA GLN A 48 0.73 16.05 6.45
C GLN A 48 1.15 17.02 7.54
N PHE A 49 0.19 17.79 8.04
CA PHE A 49 0.40 18.76 9.11
C PHE A 49 -0.45 18.37 10.31
N ARG A 50 0.07 18.61 11.52
CA ARG A 50 -0.65 18.37 12.76
C ARG A 50 -1.61 19.51 13.10
N TYR A 51 -1.19 20.75 12.86
CA TYR A 51 -1.91 21.95 13.29
C TYR A 51 -2.40 22.82 12.12
N ALA A 52 -2.38 22.29 10.90
CA ALA A 52 -2.88 22.97 9.72
C ALA A 52 -3.67 21.98 8.83
N PRO A 53 -4.60 22.48 8.01
CA PRO A 53 -5.31 21.66 7.03
C PRO A 53 -4.33 20.94 6.10
N ALA A 54 -4.65 19.70 5.74
CA ALA A 54 -3.90 18.98 4.72
C ALA A 54 -3.93 19.76 3.40
N GLN A 55 -2.76 19.94 2.78
CA GLN A 55 -2.67 20.51 1.45
C GLN A 55 -2.77 19.40 0.40
N GLU A 56 -3.33 19.74 -0.76
CA GLU A 56 -3.35 18.83 -1.90
C GLU A 56 -1.91 18.46 -2.32
N PRO A 57 -1.66 17.19 -2.67
CA PRO A 57 -0.38 16.80 -3.22
C PRO A 57 -0.03 17.61 -4.46
N ARG A 58 1.26 17.82 -4.71
CA ARG A 58 1.77 18.51 -5.90
C ARG A 58 2.64 17.55 -6.69
N LEU A 59 2.53 17.58 -8.01
CA LEU A 59 3.45 16.87 -8.88
C LEU A 59 4.58 17.81 -9.27
N LEU A 60 5.81 17.33 -9.16
CA LEU A 60 7.02 18.05 -9.55
C LEU A 60 7.70 17.27 -10.68
N THR A 61 8.25 17.99 -11.66
CA THR A 61 9.05 17.41 -12.75
C THR A 61 10.49 17.83 -12.55
N LEU A 62 11.43 16.89 -12.70
CA LEU A 62 12.85 17.20 -12.71
C LEU A 62 13.23 17.72 -14.10
N ASP A 63 13.70 18.95 -14.16
CA ASP A 63 14.37 19.50 -15.34
C ASP A 63 15.76 18.86 -15.46
N ALA A 64 16.07 18.27 -16.62
CA ALA A 64 17.28 17.47 -16.80
C ALA A 64 18.55 18.31 -16.96
N ASP A 65 18.41 19.55 -17.42
CA ASP A 65 19.53 20.44 -17.72
C ASP A 65 19.97 21.22 -16.47
N THR A 66 18.99 21.68 -15.70
CA THR A 66 19.20 22.49 -14.50
C THR A 66 19.20 21.65 -13.21
N LEU A 67 18.64 20.44 -13.26
CA LEU A 67 18.43 19.54 -12.11
C LEU A 67 17.50 20.10 -11.02
N TRP A 68 16.71 21.12 -11.34
CA TRP A 68 15.70 21.67 -10.44
C TRP A 68 14.36 20.94 -10.61
N PHE A 69 13.61 20.88 -9.52
CA PHE A 69 12.23 20.45 -9.57
C PHE A 69 11.32 21.64 -9.84
N GLU A 70 10.54 21.54 -10.91
CA GLU A 70 9.52 22.53 -11.25
C GLU A 70 8.13 21.98 -10.95
N ALA A 71 7.20 22.88 -10.64
CA ALA A 71 5.80 22.49 -10.47
C ALA A 71 5.26 21.98 -11.81
N SER A 72 4.75 20.75 -11.81
CA SER A 72 4.07 20.22 -12.98
C SER A 72 2.71 20.90 -13.15
N THR A 73 2.31 21.11 -14.40
CA THR A 73 0.94 21.51 -14.75
C THR A 73 -0.05 20.35 -14.65
N SER A 74 0.46 19.12 -14.51
CA SER A 74 -0.36 17.92 -14.33
C SER A 74 -0.70 17.70 -12.86
N ASN A 75 -1.94 17.25 -12.60
CA ASN A 75 -2.34 16.86 -11.26
C ASN A 75 -1.75 15.49 -10.87
N PRO A 76 -1.41 15.28 -9.60
CA PRO A 76 -1.11 13.95 -9.08
C PRO A 76 -2.25 12.98 -9.35
N ALA A 77 -1.92 11.72 -9.64
CA ALA A 77 -2.92 10.68 -9.75
C ALA A 77 -3.69 10.53 -8.42
N PRO A 78 -5.01 10.29 -8.45
CA PRO A 78 -5.79 10.12 -7.23
C PRO A 78 -5.24 8.97 -6.39
N ILE A 79 -5.12 9.21 -5.08
CA ILE A 79 -4.69 8.19 -4.14
C ILE A 79 -5.85 7.22 -3.95
N HIS A 80 -5.75 6.02 -4.53
CA HIS A 80 -6.66 4.94 -4.17
C HIS A 80 -6.37 4.53 -2.72
N ALA A 81 -7.27 4.89 -1.81
CA ALA A 81 -7.26 4.39 -0.44
C ALA A 81 -7.24 2.86 -0.53
N ARG A 82 -6.20 2.25 0.04
CA ARG A 82 -6.08 0.80 -0.05
C ARG A 82 -7.22 0.16 0.71
N ARG A 83 -8.09 -0.51 -0.03
CA ARG A 83 -9.14 -1.33 0.55
C ARG A 83 -8.49 -2.40 1.42
N LYS A 84 -8.91 -2.46 2.69
CA LYS A 84 -8.53 -3.54 3.58
C LYS A 84 -9.04 -4.85 2.97
N VAL A 85 -8.14 -5.84 2.85
CA VAL A 85 -8.53 -7.19 2.42
C VAL A 85 -9.37 -7.79 3.54
N GLU A 86 -10.65 -8.01 3.28
CA GLU A 86 -11.55 -8.65 4.21
C GLU A 86 -11.64 -10.14 3.93
N THR A 87 -12.19 -10.90 4.87
CA THR A 87 -12.35 -12.35 4.78
C THR A 87 -13.13 -12.75 3.51
N ALA A 88 -14.15 -11.96 3.13
CA ALA A 88 -14.91 -12.13 1.90
C ALA A 88 -14.05 -12.03 0.61
N ASP A 89 -12.94 -11.28 0.62
CA ASP A 89 -12.04 -11.20 -0.54
C ASP A 89 -11.21 -12.48 -0.68
N VAL A 90 -10.86 -13.12 0.44
CA VAL A 90 -10.18 -14.43 0.48
C VAL A 90 -11.12 -15.53 0.00
N GLU A 91 -12.37 -15.52 0.46
CA GLU A 91 -13.41 -16.45 0.03
C GLU A 91 -13.69 -16.32 -1.48
N ARG A 92 -13.79 -15.09 -2.00
CA ARG A 92 -13.97 -14.84 -3.44
C ARG A 92 -12.78 -15.36 -4.27
N ALA A 93 -11.56 -15.17 -3.78
CA ALA A 93 -10.37 -15.69 -4.46
C ALA A 93 -10.39 -17.23 -4.54
N LEU A 94 -10.84 -17.90 -3.48
CA LEU A 94 -11.01 -19.36 -3.46
C LEU A 94 -12.21 -19.83 -4.28
N ALA A 95 -13.34 -19.13 -4.27
CA ALA A 95 -14.50 -19.46 -5.09
C ALA A 95 -14.15 -19.46 -6.59
N ALA A 96 -13.28 -18.53 -7.02
CA ALA A 96 -12.80 -18.47 -8.40
C ALA A 96 -11.82 -19.60 -8.79
N SER A 97 -11.18 -20.26 -7.81
CA SER A 97 -10.16 -21.28 -8.05
C SER A 97 -10.50 -22.68 -7.51
N GLY A 98 -11.60 -22.81 -6.75
CA GLY A 98 -12.00 -23.99 -6.01
C GLY A 98 -11.09 -24.28 -4.81
N SER A 99 -9.84 -24.61 -5.09
CA SER A 99 -8.79 -24.84 -4.10
C SER A 99 -7.46 -24.27 -4.57
N ALA A 100 -6.63 -23.80 -3.64
CA ALA A 100 -5.35 -23.19 -3.98
C ALA A 100 -4.28 -23.45 -2.93
N ARG A 101 -3.03 -23.65 -3.37
CA ARG A 101 -1.87 -23.65 -2.46
C ARG A 101 -1.64 -22.25 -1.91
N PHE A 102 -1.00 -22.15 -0.73
CA PHE A 102 -0.76 -20.89 -0.03
C PHE A 102 -0.20 -19.77 -0.92
N ASN A 103 0.84 -20.05 -1.71
CA ASN A 103 1.48 -19.05 -2.56
C ASN A 103 0.60 -18.60 -3.72
N GLN A 104 -0.23 -19.49 -4.26
CA GLN A 104 -1.17 -19.20 -5.34
C GLN A 104 -2.31 -18.32 -4.83
N LEU A 105 -2.94 -18.73 -3.71
CA LEU A 105 -3.98 -17.94 -3.06
C LEU A 105 -3.48 -16.55 -2.68
N ARG A 106 -2.29 -16.48 -2.08
CA ARG A 106 -1.65 -15.22 -1.71
C ARG A 106 -1.42 -14.32 -2.93
N HIS A 107 -0.99 -14.88 -4.05
CA HIS A 107 -0.78 -14.11 -5.27
C HIS A 107 -2.10 -13.62 -5.86
N GLN A 108 -3.13 -14.47 -5.92
CA GLN A 108 -4.47 -14.08 -6.39
C GLN A 108 -5.06 -12.93 -5.56
N ILE A 109 -4.96 -12.99 -4.23
CA ILE A 109 -5.42 -11.91 -3.35
C ILE A 109 -4.62 -10.62 -3.57
N MET A 110 -3.31 -10.72 -3.78
CA MET A 110 -2.49 -9.55 -4.09
C MET A 110 -2.93 -8.89 -5.40
N THR A 111 -3.24 -9.67 -6.43
CA THR A 111 -3.66 -9.15 -7.73
C THR A 111 -5.09 -8.58 -7.69
N GLN A 112 -6.04 -9.29 -7.06
CA GLN A 112 -7.44 -8.88 -7.03
C GLN A 112 -7.73 -7.70 -6.09
N SER A 113 -6.97 -7.59 -4.99
CA SER A 113 -7.18 -6.55 -3.98
C SER A 113 -6.06 -5.51 -3.92
N GLU A 114 -5.13 -5.55 -4.89
CA GLU A 114 -3.96 -4.65 -5.00
C GLU A 114 -3.20 -4.48 -3.68
N CYS A 115 -3.09 -5.56 -2.92
CA CYS A 115 -2.58 -5.54 -1.55
C CYS A 115 -1.14 -6.06 -1.43
N SER A 116 -0.52 -5.84 -0.28
CA SER A 116 0.84 -6.33 -0.01
C SER A 116 0.89 -7.84 0.23
N ARG A 117 2.06 -8.44 -0.01
CA ARG A 117 2.34 -9.85 0.38
C ARG A 117 2.00 -10.16 1.84
N ARG A 118 2.34 -9.25 2.75
CA ARG A 118 2.06 -9.41 4.20
C ARG A 118 0.57 -9.31 4.48
N THR A 119 -0.12 -8.37 3.83
CA THR A 119 -1.57 -8.18 3.98
C THR A 119 -2.32 -9.42 3.52
N ALA A 120 -2.01 -9.95 2.34
CA ALA A 120 -2.59 -11.21 1.84
C ALA A 120 -2.32 -12.38 2.79
N GLN A 121 -1.10 -12.52 3.32
CA GLN A 121 -0.77 -13.57 4.29
C GLN A 121 -1.56 -13.44 5.61
N LEU A 122 -1.70 -12.22 6.13
CA LEU A 122 -2.48 -11.97 7.35
C LEU A 122 -3.96 -12.25 7.12
N ALA A 123 -4.50 -11.87 5.96
CA ALA A 123 -5.89 -12.15 5.58
C ALA A 123 -6.15 -13.66 5.50
N ILE A 124 -5.28 -14.44 4.85
CA ILE A 124 -5.39 -15.91 4.80
C ILE A 124 -5.38 -16.50 6.22
N ARG A 125 -4.42 -16.11 7.07
CA ARG A 125 -4.34 -16.61 8.46
C ARG A 125 -5.58 -16.26 9.27
N ARG A 126 -6.11 -15.04 9.08
CA ARG A 126 -7.34 -14.59 9.74
C ARG A 126 -8.53 -15.42 9.29
N ALA A 127 -8.71 -15.61 7.98
CA ALA A 127 -9.78 -16.43 7.41
C ALA A 127 -9.73 -17.88 7.92
N CYS A 128 -8.53 -18.47 8.05
CA CYS A 128 -8.38 -19.79 8.67
C CYS A 128 -8.79 -19.80 10.15
N LYS A 129 -8.37 -18.78 10.92
CA LYS A 129 -8.70 -18.67 12.34
C LYS A 129 -10.20 -18.46 12.57
N GLU A 130 -10.86 -17.73 11.67
CA GLU A 130 -12.30 -17.46 11.69
C GLU A 130 -13.12 -18.65 11.15
N GLY A 131 -12.48 -19.68 10.60
CA GLY A 131 -13.15 -20.86 10.04
C GLY A 131 -13.76 -20.64 8.64
N SER A 132 -13.63 -19.44 8.07
CA SER A 132 -14.10 -19.09 6.72
C SER A 132 -13.41 -19.86 5.60
N ILE A 133 -12.20 -20.37 5.84
CA ILE A 133 -11.48 -21.25 4.91
C ILE A 133 -10.81 -22.37 5.70
N VAL A 134 -10.70 -23.54 5.09
CA VAL A 134 -10.04 -24.71 5.68
C VAL A 134 -8.80 -25.09 4.90
N GLN A 135 -7.78 -25.57 5.61
CA GLN A 135 -6.59 -26.15 5.00
C GLN A 135 -6.74 -27.67 4.94
N ASP A 136 -6.63 -28.22 3.74
CA ASP A 136 -6.78 -29.65 3.45
C ASP A 136 -5.65 -30.09 2.51
N ASN A 137 -4.85 -31.07 2.91
CA ASN A 137 -3.71 -31.60 2.14
C ASN A 137 -2.76 -30.53 1.57
N GLY A 138 -2.50 -29.48 2.34
CA GLY A 138 -1.60 -28.38 1.92
C GLY A 138 -2.24 -27.37 0.94
N GLN A 139 -3.53 -27.51 0.66
CA GLN A 139 -4.33 -26.56 -0.10
C GLN A 139 -5.34 -25.86 0.82
N TYR A 140 -5.82 -24.70 0.40
CA TYR A 140 -6.89 -23.95 1.05
C TYR A 140 -8.13 -24.07 0.19
N ARG A 141 -9.28 -24.27 0.83
CA ARG A 141 -10.60 -24.35 0.18
C ARG A 141 -11.68 -23.75 1.08
N LEU A 142 -12.83 -23.47 0.49
CA LEU A 142 -14.01 -23.10 1.27
C LEU A 142 -14.49 -24.31 2.11
N PRO A 143 -15.03 -24.09 3.32
CA PRO A 143 -15.75 -25.11 4.07
C PRO A 143 -16.94 -25.60 3.25
N LEU A 144 -17.30 -26.87 3.42
CA LEU A 144 -18.51 -27.46 2.83
C LEU A 144 -19.76 -26.93 3.54
#